data_AF-A0A172TH37-F1
#
_entry.id   AF-A0A172TH37-F1
#
_cell.length_a   1.000
_cell.length_b   1.000
_cell.length_c   1.000
_cell.angle_alpha   90.00
_cell.angle_beta   90.00
_cell.angle_gamma   90.00
#
_symmetry.space_group_name_H-M   'P 1'
#
loop_
_entity.id
_entity.type
_entity.pdbx_description
1 polymer ?
#
loop_
_entity_poly.entity_id
_entity_poly.type
_entity_poly.pdbx_seq_one_letter_code
_entity_poly.pdbx_strand_id
1 'polypeptide(L)'
;MNREESFRQMLAAAAKFQWNIALILEAKALEAEKSRNWIVNHLSGEVFADHSDQLKQSMNIHEQMIEVIEGLTKLENGLTKNLKVVLDQDGDSEGGGGSGFPEGLFDLEDSD
;
A
#
# COMPACT_ATOMS: atom_id res chain seq x y z
N MET A 1 31.38 -4.77 7.44
CA MET A 1 30.02 -5.13 7.87
C MET A 1 29.90 -6.63 7.85
N ASN A 2 29.54 -7.25 8.98
CA ASN A 2 29.26 -8.69 9.02
C ASN A 2 27.83 -8.96 8.50
N ARG A 3 27.59 -10.13 7.91
CA ARG A 3 26.27 -10.52 7.37
C ARG A 3 25.17 -10.46 8.44
N GLU A 4 25.48 -10.91 9.66
CA GLU A 4 24.58 -10.83 10.82
C GLU A 4 24.15 -9.39 11.15
N GLU A 5 25.09 -8.45 11.08
CA GLU A 5 24.84 -7.03 11.38
C GLU A 5 23.97 -6.38 10.31
N SER A 6 24.18 -6.78 9.05
CA SER A 6 23.34 -6.36 7.91
C SER A 6 21.90 -6.87 8.05
N PHE A 7 21.73 -8.13 8.49
CA PHE A 7 20.40 -8.70 8.75
C PHE A 7 19.68 -8.03 9.91
N ARG A 8 20.39 -7.73 11.02
CA ARG A 8 19.79 -6.94 12.12
C ARG A 8 19.33 -5.57 11.65
N GLN A 9 20.15 -4.90 10.82
CA GLN A 9 19.84 -3.57 10.33
C GLN A 9 18.62 -3.59 9.39
N MET A 10 18.51 -4.61 8.55
CA MET A 10 17.38 -4.82 7.65
C MET A 10 16.08 -5.15 8.40
N LEU A 11 16.16 -5.98 9.43
CA LEU A 11 15.01 -6.34 10.27
C LEU A 11 14.52 -5.14 11.10
N ALA A 12 15.45 -4.33 11.64
CA ALA A 12 15.13 -3.07 12.31
C ALA A 12 14.47 -2.06 11.36
N ALA A 13 14.94 -1.97 10.11
CA ALA A 13 14.33 -1.11 9.09
C ALA A 13 12.91 -1.58 8.72
N ALA A 14 12.69 -2.88 8.55
CA ALA A 14 11.38 -3.46 8.28
C ALA A 14 10.38 -3.19 9.42
N ALA A 15 10.81 -3.37 10.67
CA ALA A 15 9.98 -3.06 11.84
C ALA A 15 9.61 -1.57 11.90
N LYS A 16 10.56 -0.67 11.59
CA LYS A 16 10.30 0.78 11.51
C LYS A 16 9.32 1.13 10.38
N PHE A 17 9.42 0.44 9.25
CA PHE A 17 8.49 0.63 8.14
C PHE A 17 7.07 0.18 8.50
N GLN A 18 6.93 -1.00 9.11
CA GLN A 18 5.65 -1.51 9.61
C GLN A 18 5.02 -0.58 10.65
N TRP A 19 5.83 -0.03 11.57
CA TRP A 19 5.39 0.97 12.53
C TRP A 19 4.83 2.23 11.85
N ASN A 20 5.52 2.75 10.83
CA ASN A 20 5.05 3.92 10.08
C ASN A 20 3.75 3.63 9.33
N ILE A 21 3.59 2.43 8.76
CA ILE A 21 2.33 2.02 8.14
C ILE A 21 1.21 1.99 9.18
N ALA A 22 1.45 1.42 10.36
CA ALA A 22 0.45 1.38 11.43
C ALA A 22 -0.04 2.78 11.80
N LEU A 23 0.88 3.76 11.93
CA LEU A 23 0.53 5.16 12.17
C LEU A 23 -0.31 5.78 11.04
N ILE A 24 0.03 5.50 9.78
CA ILE A 24 -0.75 5.97 8.63
C ILE A 24 -2.16 5.36 8.65
N LEU A 25 -2.26 4.06 8.93
CA LEU A 25 -3.55 3.36 8.99
C LEU A 25 -4.43 3.87 10.13
N GLU A 26 -3.85 4.18 11.29
CA GLU A 26 -4.58 4.79 12.41
C GLU A 26 -5.14 6.17 12.04
N ALA A 27 -4.31 7.03 11.42
CA ALA A 27 -4.76 8.32 10.92
C ALA A 27 -5.86 8.18 9.86
N LYS A 28 -5.74 7.19 8.96
CA LYS A 28 -6.75 6.90 7.94
C LYS A 28 -8.05 6.35 8.52
N ALA A 29 -8.00 5.56 9.59
CA ALA A 29 -9.19 5.11 10.30
C ALA A 29 -9.97 6.30 10.90
N LEU A 30 -9.26 7.25 11.51
CA LEU A 30 -9.88 8.47 12.04
C LEU A 30 -10.50 9.35 10.94
N GLU A 31 -9.83 9.48 9.80
CA GLU A 31 -10.36 10.18 8.64
C GLU A 31 -11.61 9.49 8.09
N ALA A 32 -11.58 8.16 7.95
CA ALA A 32 -12.72 7.37 7.50
C ALA A 32 -13.93 7.49 8.44
N GLU A 33 -13.71 7.52 9.76
CA GLU A 33 -14.78 7.75 10.72
C GLU A 33 -15.41 9.14 10.61
N LYS A 34 -14.59 10.18 10.38
CA LYS A 34 -15.10 11.53 10.12
C LYS A 34 -15.92 11.58 8.84
N SER A 35 -15.42 10.98 7.76
CA SER A 35 -16.14 10.88 6.49
C SER A 35 -17.46 10.13 6.66
N ARG A 36 -17.47 8.99 7.37
CA ARG A 36 -18.71 8.26 7.70
C ARG A 36 -19.71 9.15 8.44
N ASN A 37 -19.27 9.84 9.48
CA ASN A 37 -20.15 10.71 10.25
C ASN A 37 -20.67 11.88 9.41
N TRP A 38 -19.85 12.43 8.49
CA TRP A 38 -20.32 13.45 7.56
C TRP A 38 -21.39 12.89 6.61
N ILE A 39 -21.14 11.74 5.98
CA ILE A 39 -22.05 11.06 5.07
C ILE A 39 -23.39 10.77 5.75
N VAL A 40 -23.39 10.14 6.94
CA VAL A 40 -24.63 9.77 7.63
C VAL A 40 -25.49 10.99 7.96
N ASN A 41 -24.86 12.13 8.27
CA ASN A 41 -25.57 13.35 8.65
C ASN A 41 -25.95 14.25 7.47
N HIS A 42 -25.26 14.15 6.33
CA HIS A 42 -25.46 15.05 5.17
C HIS A 42 -26.00 14.33 3.93
N LEU A 43 -25.99 13.00 3.90
CA LEU A 43 -26.54 12.20 2.82
C LEU A 43 -28.01 11.80 3.09
N SER A 44 -28.80 12.69 3.69
CA SER A 44 -30.23 12.48 3.93
C SER A 44 -31.07 12.99 2.75
N GLY A 45 -32.22 12.37 2.48
CA GLY A 45 -33.10 12.77 1.39
C GLY A 45 -33.65 14.20 1.51
N GLU A 46 -33.55 14.81 2.70
CA GLU A 46 -33.96 16.21 2.95
C GLU A 46 -32.93 17.23 2.46
N VAL A 47 -31.68 16.80 2.24
CA VAL A 47 -30.57 17.66 1.80
C VAL A 47 -30.49 17.74 0.26
N PHE A 48 -31.07 16.78 -0.45
CA PHE A 48 -31.04 16.73 -1.91
C PHE A 48 -32.38 17.14 -2.52
N ALA A 49 -32.33 17.95 -3.58
CA ALA A 49 -33.51 18.38 -4.31
C ALA A 49 -34.13 17.26 -5.18
N ASP A 50 -33.32 16.29 -5.60
CA ASP A 50 -33.73 15.15 -6.42
C ASP A 50 -33.04 13.86 -5.95
N HIS A 51 -33.77 12.75 -6.06
CA HIS A 51 -33.29 11.41 -5.73
C HIS A 51 -32.14 10.97 -6.66
N SER A 52 -32.13 11.45 -7.91
CA SER A 52 -31.03 11.20 -8.85
C SER A 52 -29.69 11.75 -8.33
N ASP A 53 -29.70 12.94 -7.74
CA ASP A 53 -28.49 13.59 -7.24
C ASP A 53 -28.00 12.95 -5.95
N GLN A 54 -28.91 12.54 -5.06
CA GLN A 54 -28.56 11.73 -3.89
C GLN A 54 -27.86 10.43 -4.29
N LEU A 55 -28.38 9.72 -5.29
CA LEU A 55 -27.79 8.48 -5.79
C LEU A 55 -26.40 8.72 -6.41
N LYS A 56 -26.25 9.74 -7.26
CA LYS A 56 -24.95 10.07 -7.88
C LYS A 56 -23.89 10.40 -6.84
N GLN A 57 -24.23 11.18 -5.82
CA GLN A 57 -23.29 11.53 -4.76
C GLN A 57 -22.91 10.31 -3.92
N SER A 58 -23.88 9.44 -3.60
CA SER A 58 -23.61 8.16 -2.93
C SER A 58 -22.64 7.29 -3.73
N MET A 59 -22.87 7.15 -5.04
CA MET A 59 -22.00 6.36 -5.92
C MET A 59 -20.56 6.90 -5.97
N ASN A 60 -20.40 8.22 -6.10
CA ASN A 60 -19.07 8.85 -6.16
C ASN A 60 -18.27 8.61 -4.88
N ILE A 61 -18.92 8.71 -3.71
CA ILE A 61 -18.29 8.44 -2.42
C ILE A 61 -17.86 6.97 -2.30
N HIS A 62 -18.72 6.04 -2.75
CA HIS A 62 -18.38 4.61 -2.75
C HIS A 62 -17.22 4.29 -3.71
N GLU A 63 -17.14 4.95 -4.86
CA GLU A 63 -16.02 4.81 -5.81
C GLU A 63 -14.70 5.23 -5.18
N GLN A 64 -14.65 6.40 -4.53
CA GLN A 64 -13.46 6.85 -3.79
C GLN A 64 -13.07 5.90 -2.66
N MET A 65 -14.05 5.33 -1.94
CA MET A 65 -13.77 4.31 -0.91
C MET A 65 -13.11 3.06 -1.50
N ILE A 66 -13.60 2.58 -2.64
CA ILE A 66 -13.03 1.41 -3.33
C ILE A 66 -11.58 1.70 -3.76
N GLU A 67 -11.31 2.88 -4.33
CA GLU A 67 -9.97 3.28 -4.75
C GLU A 67 -8.96 3.28 -3.58
N VAL A 68 -9.37 3.81 -2.42
CA VAL A 68 -8.53 3.82 -1.21
C VAL A 68 -8.24 2.39 -0.73
N ILE A 69 -9.25 1.51 -0.72
CA ILE A 69 -9.08 0.11 -0.33
C ILE A 69 -8.10 -0.59 -1.28
N GLU A 70 -8.27 -0.40 -2.59
CA GLU A 70 -7.38 -0.98 -3.59
C GLU A 70 -5.93 -0.48 -3.44
N GLY A 71 -5.74 0.82 -3.18
CA GLY A 71 -4.44 1.41 -2.91
C GLY A 71 -3.76 0.80 -1.68
N LEU A 72 -4.51 0.62 -0.58
CA LEU A 72 -4.00 -0.02 0.64
C LEU A 72 -3.63 -1.49 0.40
N THR A 73 -4.46 -2.24 -0.33
CA THR A 73 -4.17 -3.64 -0.69
C THR A 73 -2.91 -3.75 -1.55
N LYS A 74 -2.71 -2.84 -2.52
CA LYS A 74 -1.48 -2.82 -3.33
C LYS A 74 -0.23 -2.52 -2.49
N LEU A 75 -0.34 -1.57 -1.54
CA LEU A 75 0.74 -1.22 -0.63
C LEU A 75 1.13 -2.42 0.25
N GLU A 76 0.14 -3.07 0.89
CA GLU A 76 0.37 -4.24 1.75
C GLU A 76 1.04 -5.37 0.97
N ASN A 77 0.53 -5.67 -0.23
CA ASN A 77 1.13 -6.67 -1.11
C ASN A 77 2.58 -6.33 -1.51
N GLY A 78 2.87 -5.05 -1.78
CA GLY A 78 4.23 -4.58 -2.04
C GLY A 78 5.16 -4.78 -0.85
N LEU A 79 4.67 -4.48 0.35
CA LEU A 79 5.41 -4.72 1.60
C LEU A 79 5.70 -6.21 1.80
N THR A 80 4.69 -7.07 1.63
CA THR A 80 4.86 -8.52 1.78
C THR A 80 5.89 -9.06 0.80
N LYS A 81 5.89 -8.60 -0.46
CA LYS A 81 6.90 -9.00 -1.46
C LYS A 81 8.30 -8.57 -1.05
N ASN A 82 8.47 -7.32 -0.62
CA ASN A 82 9.76 -6.82 -0.13
C ASN A 82 10.24 -7.63 1.09
N LEU A 83 9.34 -7.93 2.04
CA LEU A 83 9.67 -8.74 3.21
C LEU A 83 10.09 -10.17 2.83
N LYS A 84 9.42 -10.79 1.86
CA LYS A 84 9.80 -12.11 1.34
C LYS A 84 11.19 -12.08 0.70
N VAL A 85 11.49 -11.13 -0.18
CA VAL A 85 12.83 -11.01 -0.79
C VAL A 85 13.93 -10.80 0.26
N VAL A 86 13.60 -10.10 1.34
CA VAL A 86 14.50 -9.84 2.46
C VAL A 86 14.72 -11.08 3.34
N LEU A 87 13.69 -11.89 3.56
CA LEU A 87 13.71 -13.06 4.46
C LEU A 87 14.04 -14.39 3.77
N ASP A 88 13.81 -14.50 2.46
CA ASP A 88 13.89 -15.74 1.67
C ASP A 88 15.20 -15.86 0.87
N GLN A 89 16.28 -15.18 1.30
CA GLN A 89 17.59 -15.28 0.63
C GLN A 89 18.35 -16.58 0.94
N ASP A 90 17.84 -17.44 1.83
CA ASP A 90 18.49 -18.67 2.28
C ASP A 90 17.68 -19.92 1.90
N GLY A 91 17.14 -19.94 0.68
CA GLY A 91 16.30 -21.03 0.16
C GLY A 91 16.77 -21.73 -1.11
N ASP A 92 17.95 -21.43 -1.67
CA ASP A 92 18.47 -22.19 -2.81
C ASP A 92 20.01 -22.29 -2.81
N SER A 93 20.53 -23.05 -1.85
CA SER A 93 21.80 -23.76 -2.02
C SER A 93 21.53 -25.15 -2.59
N GLU A 94 21.00 -25.23 -3.81
CA GLU A 94 21.12 -26.45 -4.61
C GLU A 94 21.11 -26.14 -6.12
N GLY A 95 22.25 -25.62 -6.60
CA GLY A 95 22.73 -25.92 -7.95
C GLY A 95 22.27 -25.01 -9.09
N GLY A 96 23.15 -24.06 -9.45
CA GLY A 96 23.33 -23.67 -10.85
C GLY A 96 22.92 -22.25 -11.23
N GLY A 97 23.91 -21.36 -11.19
CA GLY A 97 24.18 -20.35 -12.23
C GLY A 97 23.05 -19.40 -12.65
N GLY A 98 23.17 -18.12 -12.28
CA GLY A 98 22.52 -17.05 -13.02
C GLY A 98 22.15 -15.85 -12.15
N SER A 99 23.09 -14.93 -12.00
CA SER A 99 22.78 -13.52 -11.76
C SER A 99 21.72 -13.04 -12.75
N GLY A 100 20.49 -12.85 -12.27
CA GLY A 100 19.35 -12.36 -13.05
C GLY A 100 18.69 -11.20 -12.33
N PHE A 101 19.35 -10.04 -12.36
CA PHE A 101 18.64 -8.76 -12.38
C PHE A 101 17.50 -8.85 -13.40
N PRO A 102 16.34 -8.19 -13.22
CA PRO A 102 15.45 -7.95 -14.33
C PRO A 102 16.16 -7.00 -15.30
N GLU A 103 16.84 -7.61 -16.27
CA GLU A 103 17.41 -7.02 -17.46
C GLU A 103 16.29 -6.25 -18.17
N GLY A 104 16.24 -4.94 -17.98
CA GLY A 104 15.24 -4.06 -18.58
C GLY A 104 14.78 -2.85 -17.77
N LEU A 105 15.16 -2.69 -16.48
CA LEU A 105 14.74 -1.51 -15.68
C LEU A 105 15.76 -0.36 -15.65
N PHE A 106 16.98 -0.55 -16.16
CA PHE A 106 18.05 0.45 -16.16
C PHE A 106 18.73 0.61 -17.54
N ASP A 107 17.99 0.47 -18.65
CA ASP A 107 18.45 0.96 -19.95
C ASP A 107 17.84 2.34 -20.22
N LEU A 108 18.31 3.31 -19.44
CA LEU A 108 18.20 4.73 -19.72
C LEU A 108 19.64 5.21 -19.85
N GLU A 109 19.99 5.73 -21.04
CA GLU A 109 21.23 6.45 -21.37
C GLU A 109 22.30 5.66 -22.14
N ASP A 110 22.08 5.47 -23.44
CA ASP A 110 22.97 6.02 -24.47
C ASP A 110 22.22 6.13 -25.81
N SER A 111 22.11 7.35 -26.33
CA SER A 111 21.62 7.63 -27.68
C SER A 111 22.59 8.63 -28.30
N ASP A 112 23.30 8.18 -29.35
CA ASP A 112 24.01 9.03 -30.32
C ASP A 112 23.05 10.03 -31.00
#